data_AF-A0A538MG93-F1
#
_entry.id   AF-A0A538MG93-F1
#
_cell.length_a   1.000
_cell.length_b   1.000
_cell.length_c   1.000
_cell.angle_alpha   90.00
_cell.angle_beta   90.00
_cell.angle_gamma   90.00
#
_symmetry.space_group_name_H-M   'P 1'
#
loop_
_entity.id
_entity.type
_entity.pdbx_description
1 polymer ?
#
loop_
_entity_poly.entity_id
_entity_poly.type
_entity_poly.pdbx_seq_one_letter_code
_entity_poly.pdbx_strand_id
1 'polypeptide(L)'
;MSTLLAALRRLVLVVLGASALTAFASVLVGLLIGASLDRALTLGFYLVGCFLLVTAFFVGNRGPARVKSETAEGGGMFPYFGTRHMRWATLNEQEDALNSSGVFVILGFALVIIGALIDSHHSLF
;
A
#
# COMPACT_ATOMS: atom_id res chain seq x y z
N MET A 1 1.05 -10.89 -27.08
CA MET A 1 1.78 -10.21 -25.99
C MET A 1 1.92 -11.17 -24.83
N SER A 2 3.12 -11.40 -24.28
CA SER A 2 3.28 -12.31 -23.14
C SER A 2 2.55 -11.78 -21.91
N THR A 3 2.05 -12.68 -21.06
CA THR A 3 1.39 -12.34 -19.79
C THR A 3 2.27 -11.46 -18.89
N LEU A 4 3.58 -11.72 -18.91
CA LEU A 4 4.59 -10.95 -18.19
C LEU A 4 4.65 -9.49 -18.66
N LEU A 5 4.66 -9.23 -19.97
CA LEU A 5 4.74 -7.88 -20.50
C LEU A 5 3.50 -7.05 -20.14
N ALA A 6 2.32 -7.69 -20.14
CA ALA A 6 1.08 -7.05 -19.70
C ALA A 6 1.10 -6.70 -18.21
N ALA A 7 1.63 -7.60 -17.36
CA ALA A 7 1.78 -7.34 -15.94
C ALA A 7 2.77 -6.19 -15.66
N LEU A 8 3.92 -6.18 -16.35
CA LEU A 8 4.90 -5.11 -16.24
C LEU A 8 4.31 -3.76 -16.64
N ARG A 9 3.56 -3.70 -17.74
CA ARG A 9 2.88 -2.47 -18.17
C ARG A 9 1.93 -1.94 -17.09
N ARG A 10 1.12 -2.81 -16.48
CA ARG A 10 0.21 -2.41 -15.40
C ARG A 10 0.99 -1.89 -14.19
N LEU A 11 2.07 -2.57 -13.80
CA LEU A 11 2.90 -2.13 -12.68
C LEU A 11 3.50 -0.74 -12.94
N VAL A 12 4.05 -0.50 -14.14
CA VAL A 12 4.59 0.81 -14.51
C VAL A 12 3.50 1.88 -14.45
N LEU A 13 2.30 1.60 -14.96
CA LEU A 13 1.19 2.55 -14.89
C LEU A 13 0.77 2.87 -13.46
N VAL A 14 0.77 1.88 -12.56
CA VAL A 14 0.47 2.07 -11.13
C VAL A 14 1.55 2.92 -10.46
N VAL A 15 2.83 2.65 -10.73
CA VAL A 15 3.95 3.44 -10.19
C VAL A 15 3.86 4.89 -10.68
N LEU A 16 3.69 5.11 -11.99
CA LEU A 16 3.57 6.46 -12.55
C LEU A 16 2.35 7.20 -12.01
N GLY A 17 1.19 6.52 -11.90
CA GLY A 17 -0.02 7.10 -11.35
C GLY A 17 0.12 7.50 -9.88
N ALA A 18 0.69 6.62 -9.05
CA ALA A 18 0.95 6.90 -7.65
C ALA A 18 1.97 8.03 -7.47
N SER A 19 3.03 8.05 -8.26
CA SER A 19 4.04 9.11 -8.23
C SER A 19 3.46 10.46 -8.63
N ALA A 20 2.66 10.51 -9.71
CA ALA A 20 2.00 11.73 -10.16
C ALA A 20 1.02 12.26 -9.11
N LEU A 21 0.20 11.37 -8.53
CA LEU A 21 -0.73 11.74 -7.47
C LEU A 21 -0.01 12.24 -6.21
N THR A 22 1.06 11.56 -5.80
CA THR A 22 1.87 11.95 -4.66
C THR A 22 2.50 13.31 -4.88
N ALA A 23 3.13 13.53 -6.03
CA ALA A 23 3.72 14.83 -6.38
C ALA A 23 2.67 15.94 -6.38
N PHE A 24 1.53 15.72 -7.04
CA PHE A 24 0.44 16.70 -7.10
C PHE A 24 -0.09 17.08 -5.71
N ALA A 25 -0.43 16.08 -4.88
CA ALA A 25 -0.93 16.31 -3.53
C ALA A 25 0.12 17.01 -2.65
N SER A 26 1.38 16.63 -2.77
CA SER A 26 2.46 17.19 -1.97
C SER A 26 2.76 18.63 -2.34
N VAL A 27 2.73 18.98 -3.63
CA VAL A 27 2.83 20.36 -4.09
C VAL A 27 1.67 21.20 -3.59
N LEU A 28 0.43 20.68 -3.66
CA LEU A 28 -0.74 21.39 -3.17
C LEU A 28 -0.63 21.69 -1.66
N VAL A 29 -0.26 20.69 -0.87
CA VAL A 29 -0.03 20.87 0.58
C VAL A 29 1.14 21.83 0.84
N GLY A 30 2.24 21.69 0.11
CA GLY A 30 3.42 22.55 0.21
C GLY A 30 3.10 24.01 -0.06
N LEU A 31 2.29 24.30 -1.08
CA LEU A 31 1.81 25.64 -1.40
C LEU A 31 0.95 26.22 -0.26
N LEU A 32 0.06 25.42 0.32
CA LEU A 32 -0.81 25.86 1.43
C LEU A 32 -0.04 26.23 2.70
N ILE A 33 1.12 25.59 2.94
CA ILE A 33 1.95 25.82 4.12
C ILE A 33 3.19 26.69 3.85
N GLY A 34 3.35 27.21 2.62
CA GLY A 34 4.49 28.04 2.23
C GLY A 34 5.84 27.30 2.20
N ALA A 35 5.84 25.98 1.95
CA ALA A 35 7.06 25.20 1.82
C ALA A 35 7.70 25.34 0.43
N SER A 36 9.02 25.17 0.35
CA SER A 36 9.72 25.08 -0.93
C SER A 36 9.29 23.82 -1.71
N LEU A 37 9.33 23.91 -3.05
CA LEU A 37 8.93 22.82 -3.94
C LEU A 37 9.72 21.53 -3.65
N ASP A 38 11.03 21.66 -3.48
CA ASP A 38 11.94 20.55 -3.20
C ASP A 38 11.53 19.81 -1.92
N ARG A 39 11.36 20.56 -0.82
CA ARG A 39 10.94 20.02 0.48
C ARG A 39 9.58 19.33 0.40
N ALA A 40 8.62 19.95 -0.30
CA ALA A 40 7.27 19.42 -0.42
C ALA A 40 7.28 18.07 -1.14
N LEU A 41 7.98 17.96 -2.27
CA LEU A 41 8.10 16.72 -3.03
C LEU A 41 8.84 15.64 -2.23
N THR A 42 10.02 15.95 -1.70
CA THR A 42 10.84 15.00 -0.93
C THR A 42 10.07 14.42 0.26
N LEU A 43 9.46 15.27 1.09
CA LEU A 43 8.64 14.81 2.21
C LEU A 43 7.42 14.01 1.74
N GLY A 44 6.75 14.45 0.68
CA GLY A 44 5.60 13.75 0.11
C GLY A 44 5.90 12.32 -0.29
N PHE A 45 6.95 12.14 -1.10
CA PHE A 45 7.40 10.83 -1.57
C PHE A 45 7.84 9.93 -0.41
N TYR A 46 8.58 10.46 0.57
CA TYR A 46 8.95 9.69 1.76
C TYR A 46 7.75 9.31 2.62
N LEU A 47 6.84 10.23 2.89
CA LEU A 47 5.67 9.96 3.73
C LEU A 47 4.78 8.89 3.10
N VAL A 48 4.41 9.04 1.83
CA VAL A 48 3.57 8.06 1.13
C VAL A 48 4.30 6.74 0.96
N GLY A 49 5.58 6.77 0.59
CA GLY A 49 6.41 5.57 0.46
C GLY A 49 6.49 4.77 1.75
N CYS A 50 6.84 5.42 2.86
CA CYS A 50 6.89 4.80 4.19
C CYS A 50 5.52 4.28 4.64
N PHE A 51 4.45 5.05 4.41
CA PHE A 51 3.09 4.62 4.73
C PHE A 51 2.71 3.32 3.99
N LEU A 52 3.07 3.21 2.71
CA LEU A 52 2.83 1.99 1.94
C LEU A 52 3.66 0.81 2.44
N LEU A 53 4.92 1.02 2.83
CA LEU A 53 5.76 -0.03 3.41
C LEU A 53 5.18 -0.56 4.74
N VAL A 54 4.71 0.34 5.61
CA VAL A 54 4.05 -0.04 6.87
C VAL A 54 2.74 -0.79 6.57
N THR A 55 1.95 -0.31 5.60
CA THR A 55 0.72 -1.00 5.17
C THR A 55 1.03 -2.39 4.63
N ALA A 56 2.09 -2.54 3.83
CA ALA A 56 2.53 -3.81 3.28
C ALA A 56 2.87 -4.81 4.39
N PHE A 57 3.55 -4.37 5.45
CA PHE A 57 3.83 -5.19 6.61
C PHE A 57 2.54 -5.74 7.23
N PHE A 58 1.56 -4.88 7.52
CA PHE A 58 0.31 -5.35 8.13
C PHE A 58 -0.54 -6.20 7.20
N VAL A 59 -0.54 -5.92 5.89
CA VAL A 59 -1.29 -6.70 4.89
C VAL A 59 -0.66 -8.07 4.68
N GLY A 60 0.67 -8.15 4.60
CA GLY A 60 1.41 -9.40 4.42
C GLY A 60 1.44 -10.27 5.68
N ASN A 61 1.46 -9.65 6.87
CA ASN A 61 1.50 -10.35 8.16
C ASN A 61 0.11 -10.57 8.79
N ARG A 62 -0.96 -10.55 7.99
CA ARG A 62 -2.30 -10.90 8.49
C ARG A 62 -2.30 -12.35 8.96
N GLY A 63 -2.32 -12.54 10.28
CA GLY A 63 -2.28 -13.86 10.92
C GLY A 63 -3.33 -14.83 10.36
N PRO A 64 -3.14 -16.14 10.47
CA PRO A 64 -3.88 -17.12 9.68
C PRO A 64 -5.35 -17.34 10.10
N ALA A 65 -5.80 -16.74 11.22
CA ALA A 65 -7.19 -16.79 11.66
C ALA A 65 -8.06 -15.74 10.93
N ARG A 66 -9.25 -16.15 10.50
CA ARG A 66 -10.25 -15.32 9.81
C ARG A 66 -11.60 -15.50 10.49
N VAL A 67 -12.41 -14.45 10.50
CA VAL A 67 -13.81 -14.55 10.96
C VAL A 67 -14.62 -15.29 9.90
N LYS A 68 -15.40 -16.29 10.31
CA LYS A 68 -16.39 -16.94 9.46
C LYS A 68 -17.50 -15.92 9.20
N SER A 69 -17.62 -15.41 7.97
CA SER A 69 -18.66 -14.45 7.61
C SER A 69 -20.05 -15.03 7.85
N GLU A 70 -20.97 -14.19 8.33
CA GLU A 70 -22.40 -14.51 8.52
C GLU A 70 -23.14 -14.64 7.18
N THR A 71 -22.74 -15.60 6.36
CA THR A 71 -23.62 -16.16 5.32
C THR A 71 -24.35 -17.40 5.84
N ALA A 72 -24.45 -17.53 7.18
CA ALA A 72 -25.35 -18.47 7.80
C ALA A 72 -26.69 -17.77 7.97
N GLU A 73 -27.75 -18.37 7.43
CA GLU A 73 -29.16 -17.97 7.46
C GLU A 73 -29.77 -17.91 8.88
N GLY A 74 -29.06 -17.37 9.88
CA GLY A 74 -29.44 -17.44 11.28
C GLY A 74 -29.01 -16.19 12.04
N GLY A 75 -29.63 -15.06 11.72
CA GLY A 75 -29.54 -13.83 12.52
C GLY A 75 -30.19 -14.03 13.89
N GLY A 76 -29.38 -14.37 14.89
CA GLY A 76 -29.77 -14.38 16.29
C GLY A 76 -29.32 -13.11 17.01
N MET A 77 -30.11 -12.67 17.99
CA MET A 77 -29.95 -11.42 18.77
C MET A 77 -28.63 -11.31 19.58
N PHE A 78 -27.79 -12.36 19.61
CA PHE A 78 -26.55 -12.42 20.39
C PHE A 78 -25.38 -13.03 19.58
N PRO A 79 -24.73 -12.28 18.68
CA PRO A 79 -23.67 -12.81 17.79
C PRO A 79 -22.35 -13.18 18.50
N TYR A 80 -22.20 -12.88 19.79
CA TYR A 80 -20.94 -13.06 20.52
C TYR A 80 -20.88 -14.29 21.44
N PHE A 81 -21.98 -15.03 21.60
CA PHE A 81 -22.03 -16.19 22.50
C PHE A 81 -22.23 -17.49 21.70
N GLY A 82 -21.20 -18.35 21.69
CA GLY A 82 -21.41 -19.80 21.55
C GLY A 82 -21.11 -20.49 20.22
N THR A 83 -20.53 -19.86 19.20
CA THR A 83 -20.08 -20.60 18.00
C THR A 83 -18.64 -20.29 17.63
N ARG A 84 -17.95 -21.27 17.03
CA ARG A 84 -16.58 -21.16 16.54
C ARG A 84 -16.53 -20.22 15.33
N HIS A 85 -16.51 -18.91 15.61
CA HIS A 85 -16.50 -17.85 14.61
C HIS A 85 -15.16 -17.68 13.89
N MET A 86 -14.14 -18.48 14.22
CA MET A 86 -12.82 -18.43 13.58
C MET A 86 -12.61 -19.63 12.65
N ARG A 87 -12.18 -19.35 11.42
CA ARG A 87 -11.66 -20.33 10.45
C ARG A 87 -10.22 -19.99 10.09
N TRP A 88 -9.51 -20.97 9.54
CA TRP A 88 -8.20 -20.73 8.95
C TRP A 88 -8.33 -20.05 7.58
N ALA A 89 -7.31 -19.29 7.20
CA ALA A 89 -7.20 -18.67 5.89
C ALA A 89 -7.02 -19.75 4.80
N THR A 90 -7.73 -19.59 3.69
CA THR A 90 -7.54 -20.46 2.51
C THR A 90 -6.23 -20.12 1.79
N LEU A 91 -5.77 -21.00 0.89
CA LEU A 91 -4.57 -20.74 0.10
C LEU A 91 -4.73 -19.49 -0.77
N ASN A 92 -5.90 -19.29 -1.39
CA ASN A 92 -6.18 -18.10 -2.19
C ASN A 92 -6.11 -16.81 -1.34
N GLU A 93 -6.62 -16.82 -0.11
CA GLU A 93 -6.51 -15.66 0.79
C GLU A 93 -5.07 -15.36 1.20
N GLN A 94 -4.22 -16.38 1.29
CA GLN A 94 -2.79 -16.22 1.55
C GLN A 94 -2.08 -15.65 0.32
N GLU A 95 -2.39 -16.17 -0.86
CA GLU A 95 -1.86 -15.68 -2.13
C GLU A 95 -2.27 -14.21 -2.39
N ASP A 96 -3.52 -13.86 -2.12
CA ASP A 96 -4.01 -12.48 -2.22
C ASP A 96 -3.30 -11.53 -1.25
N ALA A 97 -3.06 -11.97 -0.02
CA ALA A 97 -2.31 -11.21 0.97
C ALA A 97 -0.85 -10.99 0.53
N LEU A 98 -0.20 -12.05 0.03
CA LEU A 98 1.16 -11.98 -0.50
C LEU A 98 1.25 -11.06 -1.72
N ASN A 99 0.37 -11.24 -2.70
CA ASN A 99 0.33 -10.43 -3.92
C ASN A 99 0.07 -8.95 -3.60
N SER A 100 -0.90 -8.66 -2.74
CA SER A 100 -1.22 -7.28 -2.33
C SER A 100 -0.05 -6.65 -1.57
N SER A 101 0.56 -7.38 -0.64
CA SER A 101 1.71 -6.88 0.11
C SER A 101 2.91 -6.62 -0.82
N GLY A 102 3.18 -7.50 -1.79
CA GLY A 102 4.23 -7.33 -2.79
C GLY A 102 4.07 -6.05 -3.61
N VAL A 103 2.84 -5.73 -4.05
CA VAL A 103 2.55 -4.47 -4.76
C VAL A 103 2.85 -3.26 -3.87
N PHE A 104 2.41 -3.27 -2.60
CA PHE A 104 2.68 -2.17 -1.68
C PHE A 104 4.16 -2.01 -1.36
N VAL A 105 4.91 -3.11 -1.23
CA VAL A 105 6.38 -3.07 -1.03
C VAL A 105 7.06 -2.41 -2.23
N ILE A 106 6.78 -2.90 -3.45
CA ILE A 106 7.40 -2.38 -4.68
C ILE A 106 7.06 -0.89 -4.84
N LEU A 107 5.79 -0.53 -4.64
CA LEU A 107 5.35 0.86 -4.77
C LEU A 107 5.97 1.76 -3.70
N GLY A 108 6.00 1.31 -2.44
CA GLY A 108 6.60 2.03 -1.33
C GLY A 108 8.08 2.31 -1.56
N PHE A 109 8.86 1.29 -1.94
CA PHE A 109 10.27 1.46 -2.28
C PHE A 109 10.48 2.37 -3.48
N ALA A 110 9.69 2.22 -4.55
CA ALA A 110 9.81 3.09 -5.73
C ALA A 110 9.59 4.56 -5.37
N LEU A 111 8.58 4.88 -4.55
CA LEU A 111 8.33 6.25 -4.11
C LEU A 111 9.45 6.78 -3.20
N VAL A 112 9.97 5.97 -2.27
CA VAL A 112 11.11 6.38 -1.43
C VAL A 112 12.36 6.67 -2.28
N ILE A 113 12.65 5.83 -3.27
CA ILE A 113 13.78 6.04 -4.19
C ILE A 113 13.59 7.33 -4.98
N ILE A 114 12.39 7.60 -5.50
CA ILE A 114 12.10 8.86 -6.19
C ILE A 114 12.31 10.04 -5.26
N GLY A 115 11.82 9.98 -4.02
CA GLY A 115 12.05 11.02 -3.01
C GLY A 115 13.53 11.25 -2.74
N ALA A 116 14.32 10.18 -2.61
CA ALA A 116 15.77 10.27 -2.40
C ALA A 116 16.54 10.82 -3.60
N LEU A 117 16.06 10.57 -4.83
CA LEU A 117 16.65 11.17 -6.03
C LEU A 117 16.31 12.66 -6.19
N ILE A 118 15.21 13.12 -5.59
CA ILE A 118 14.82 14.53 -5.56
C ILE A 118 15.53 15.27 -4.43
N ASP A 119 15.78 14.61 -3.29
CA ASP A 119 16.34 15.24 -2.09
C ASP A 119 17.70 15.90 -2.36
N SER A 120 17.69 17.23 -2.47
CA SER A 120 18.89 18.04 -2.69
C SER A 120 19.72 18.27 -1.42
N HIS A 121 19.14 18.03 -0.24
CA HIS A 121 19.80 18.28 1.05
C HIS A 121 20.77 17.17 1.46
N HIS A 122 20.54 15.95 0.98
CA HIS A 122 21.40 14.79 1.22
C HIS A 122 21.97 14.31 -0.12
N SER A 123 22.88 15.11 -0.72
CA SER A 123 23.60 14.64 -1.89
C SER A 123 24.36 13.36 -1.52
N LEU A 124 24.08 12.26 -2.23
CA LEU A 124 24.78 10.99 -2.03
C LEU A 124 26.24 11.04 -2.52
N PHE A 125 26.69 12.19 -3.03
CA PHE A 125 28.01 12.50 -3.55
C PHE A 125 28.42 13.92 -3.17
#